data_AF-A0A959GFX2-F1
#
_entry.id   AF-A0A959GFX2-F1
#
_cell.length_a   1.000
_cell.length_b   1.000
_cell.length_c   1.000
_cell.angle_alpha   90.00
_cell.angle_beta   90.00
_cell.angle_gamma   90.00
#
_symmetry.space_group_name_H-M   'P 1'
#
loop_
_entity.id
_entity.type
_entity.pdbx_description
1 polymer ?
#
loop_
_entity_poly.entity_id
_entity_poly.type
_entity_poly.pdbx_seq_one_letter_code
_entity_poly.pdbx_strand_id
1 'polypeptide(L)' 'VIIKTKRPNNRKSNLYLLTDKGLALTPLLVELALWSDKYLRDMHPTIVNGEEMELLRNDKAAFASALEKKYREKLATTTL' A
#
# COMPACT_ATOMS: atom_id res chain seq x y z
N VAL A 1 -4.06 -4.01 -13.02
CA VAL A 1 -3.64 -3.18 -11.87
C VAL A 1 -4.78 -3.02 -10.88
N ILE A 2 -5.95 -2.51 -11.30
CA ILE A 2 -7.15 -2.41 -10.47
C ILE A 2 -8.32 -3.16 -11.12
N ILE A 3 -9.15 -3.83 -10.32
CA ILE A 3 -10.45 -4.38 -10.71
C ILE A 3 -11.58 -3.54 -10.10
N LYS A 4 -12.64 -3.33 -10.87
CA LYS A 4 -13.87 -2.68 -10.42
C LYS A 4 -14.95 -3.74 -10.21
N THR A 5 -15.52 -3.79 -9.02
CA THR A 5 -16.62 -4.71 -8.67
C THR A 5 -17.71 -3.98 -7.87
N LYS A 6 -18.83 -4.66 -7.61
CA LYS A 6 -19.95 -4.16 -6.78
C LYS A 6 -20.30 -5.20 -5.73
N ARG A 7 -20.82 -4.74 -4.58
CA ARG A 7 -21.35 -5.65 -3.56
C ARG A 7 -22.64 -6.31 -4.07
N PRO A 8 -22.98 -7.54 -3.63
CA PRO A 8 -24.08 -8.30 -4.20
C PRO A 8 -25.41 -7.62 -3.85
N ASN A 9 -25.47 -7.00 -2.67
CA ASN A 9 -26.63 -6.32 -2.11
C ASN A 9 -26.61 -4.78 -2.23
N ASN A 10 -25.57 -4.18 -2.83
CA ASN A 10 -25.52 -2.72 -3.02
C ASN A 10 -24.91 -2.35 -4.38
N ARG A 11 -25.78 -1.92 -5.30
CA ARG A 11 -25.40 -1.54 -6.66
C ARG A 11 -25.06 -0.05 -6.84
N LYS A 12 -25.28 0.79 -5.82
CA LYS A 12 -25.00 2.24 -5.85
C LYS A 12 -23.51 2.54 -5.76
N SER A 13 -22.75 1.73 -5.02
CA SER A 13 -21.31 1.92 -4.82
C SER A 13 -20.47 1.04 -5.74
N ASN A 14 -19.34 1.57 -6.21
CA ASN A 14 -18.30 0.81 -6.89
C ASN A 14 -17.16 0.53 -5.91
N LEU A 15 -16.63 -0.70 -5.92
CA LEU A 15 -15.45 -1.11 -5.17
C LEU A 15 -14.27 -1.26 -6.13
N TYR A 16 -13.14 -0.66 -5.79
CA TYR A 16 -11.90 -0.74 -6.55
C TYR A 16 -10.85 -1.47 -5.72
N LEU A 17 -10.34 -2.58 -6.26
CA LEU A 17 -9.39 -3.45 -5.57
C LEU A 17 -8.15 -3.62 -6.44
N LEU A 18 -6.99 -3.79 -5.81
CA LEU A 18 -5.78 -4.18 -6.51
C LEU A 18 -5.93 -5.63 -7.00
N THR A 19 -5.58 -5.84 -8.27
CA THR A 19 -5.29 -7.18 -8.82
C THR A 19 -3.94 -7.66 -8.30
N ASP A 20 -3.60 -8.95 -8.42
CA ASP A 20 -2.24 -9.43 -8.09
C ASP A 20 -1.15 -8.67 -8.87
N LYS A 21 -1.40 -8.36 -10.14
CA LYS A 21 -0.49 -7.50 -10.95
C LYS A 21 -0.31 -6.09 -10.38
N GLY A 22 -1.33 -5.55 -9.72
CA GLY A 22 -1.26 -4.23 -9.09
C GLY A 22 -0.54 -4.30 -7.74
N LEU A 23 -0.80 -5.35 -6.98
CA LEU A 23 -0.12 -5.60 -5.70
C LEU A 23 1.38 -5.90 -5.90
N ALA A 24 1.75 -6.57 -6.98
CA ALA A 24 3.14 -6.83 -7.35
C ALA A 24 3.97 -5.55 -7.66
N LEU A 25 3.33 -4.38 -7.74
CA LEU A 25 4.05 -3.10 -7.85
C LEU A 25 4.52 -2.56 -6.50
N THR A 26 4.15 -3.19 -5.37
CA THR A 26 4.53 -2.74 -4.03
C THR A 26 6.03 -2.48 -3.87
N PRO A 27 6.95 -3.38 -4.31
CA PRO A 27 8.38 -3.12 -4.16
C PRO A 27 8.83 -1.82 -4.85
N LEU A 28 8.31 -1.53 -6.05
CA LEU A 28 8.63 -0.31 -6.78
C LEU A 28 8.15 0.95 -6.05
N LEU A 29 6.93 0.92 -5.51
CA LEU A 29 6.39 2.04 -4.74
C LEU A 29 7.15 2.27 -3.43
N VAL A 30 7.62 1.19 -2.80
CA VAL A 30 8.44 1.24 -1.58
C VAL A 30 9.81 1.88 -1.86
N GLU A 31 10.45 1.59 -3.00
CA GLU A 31 11.69 2.28 -3.40
C GLU A 31 11.46 3.77 -3.60
N LEU A 32 10.36 4.16 -4.25
CA LEU A 32 9.99 5.56 -4.44
C LEU A 32 9.73 6.27 -3.10
N ALA A 33 9.10 5.57 -2.16
CA ALA A 33 8.87 6.08 -0.80
C ALA A 33 10.19 6.26 -0.02
N LEU A 34 11.12 5.31 -0.12
CA LEU A 34 12.43 5.42 0.52
C LEU A 34 13.27 6.55 -0.09
N TRP A 35 13.20 6.73 -1.41
CA TRP A 35 13.84 7.84 -2.10
C TRP A 35 13.27 9.19 -1.61
N SER A 36 11.94 9.33 -1.56
CA SER A 36 11.32 10.59 -1.12
C SER A 36 11.58 10.87 0.37
N ASP A 37 11.59 9.83 1.21
CA ASP A 37 11.96 9.93 2.62
C ASP A 37 13.36 10.55 2.81
N LYS A 38 14.31 10.19 1.94
CA LYS A 38 15.69 10.67 2.01
C LYS A 38 15.90 12.07 1.45
N TYR A 39 15.23 12.41 0.35
CA TYR A 39 15.57 13.62 -0.42
C TYR A 39 14.54 14.75 -0.34
N LEU A 40 13.31 14.46 0.09
CA LEU A 40 12.22 15.44 0.09
C LEU A 40 11.82 15.89 1.50
N ARG A 41 12.32 15.23 2.55
CA ARG A 41 11.91 15.48 3.95
C ARG A 41 12.17 16.91 4.42
N ASP A 42 13.29 17.52 4.01
CA ASP A 42 13.63 18.90 4.38
C ASP A 42 12.61 19.92 3.82
N MET A 43 12.07 19.64 2.64
CA MET A 43 11.07 20.49 1.96
C MET A 43 9.63 20.12 2.34
N HIS A 44 9.42 18.91 2.86
CA HIS A 44 8.10 18.35 3.18
C HIS A 44 8.08 17.82 4.64
N PRO A 45 8.08 18.72 5.65
CA PRO A 45 8.13 18.34 7.06
C PRO A 45 6.91 17.55 7.54
N THR A 46 5.83 17.51 6.75
CA THR A 46 4.61 16.72 7.03
C THR A 46 4.73 15.26 6.63
N ILE A 47 5.82 14.84 5.97
CA ILE A 47 6.07 13.42 5.71
C ILE A 47 6.16 12.70 7.05
N VAL A 48 5.26 11.74 7.25
CA VAL A 48 5.15 10.95 8.48
C VAL A 48 6.52 10.40 8.89
N ASN A 49 6.80 10.44 10.19
CA ASN A 49 8.02 9.89 10.78
C ASN A 49 7.63 9.07 12.03
N GLY A 50 7.20 7.83 11.81
CA GLY A 50 6.79 6.91 12.88
C GLY A 50 7.43 5.54 12.71
N GLU A 51 7.05 4.58 13.55
CA GLU A 51 7.63 3.21 13.59
C GLU A 51 7.61 2.50 12.23
N GLU A 52 6.55 2.68 11.43
CA GLU A 52 6.47 2.13 10.06
C GLU A 52 7.59 2.67 9.14
N MET A 53 8.00 3.92 9.33
CA MET A 53 9.10 4.54 8.55
C MET A 53 10.48 4.07 9.04
N GLU A 54 10.63 3.72 10.31
CA GLU A 54 11.82 3.04 10.79
C GLU A 54 11.98 1.67 10.15
N LEU A 55 10.90 0.89 10.02
CA LEU A 55 10.92 -0.37 9.30
C LEU A 55 11.27 -0.17 7.82
N LEU A 56 10.69 0.83 7.16
CA LEU A 56 11.01 1.18 5.77
C LEU A 56 12.52 1.44 5.56
N ARG A 57 13.14 2.20 6.48
CA ARG A 57 14.57 2.57 6.41
C ARG A 57 15.49 1.39 6.69
N ASN A 58 15.13 0.53 7.64
CA ASN A 58 15.98 -0.56 8.09
C ASN A 58 15.82 -1.82 7.20
N ASP A 59 14.60 -2.15 6.79
CA ASP A 59 14.30 -3.32 5.97
C ASP A 59 13.09 -3.08 5.05
N LYS A 60 13.39 -2.47 3.89
CA LYS A 60 12.38 -2.21 2.85
C LYS A 60 11.70 -3.47 2.32
N ALA A 61 12.37 -4.63 2.33
CA ALA A 61 11.81 -5.87 1.82
C ALA A 61 10.78 -6.45 2.81
N ALA A 62 11.10 -6.41 4.11
CA ALA A 62 10.15 -6.75 5.16
C ALA A 62 8.96 -5.77 5.17
N PHE A 63 9.21 -4.46 4.99
CA PHE A 63 8.16 -3.45 4.87
C PHE A 63 7.20 -3.74 3.70
N ALA A 64 7.74 -3.99 2.50
CA ALA A 64 6.94 -4.33 1.32
C ALA A 64 6.11 -5.61 1.56
N SER A 65 6.72 -6.64 2.12
CA SER A 65 6.04 -7.91 2.44
C SER A 65 4.91 -7.72 3.45
N ALA A 66 5.12 -6.88 4.47
CA ALA A 66 4.10 -6.55 5.47
C ALA A 66 2.92 -5.79 4.85
N LEU A 67 3.17 -4.84 3.94
CA LEU A 67 2.12 -4.13 3.20
C LEU A 67 1.28 -5.08 2.34
N GLU A 68 1.93 -5.97 1.58
CA GLU A 68 1.23 -6.94 0.75
C GLU A 68 0.37 -7.89 1.59
N LYS A 69 0.92 -8.40 2.71
CA LYS A 69 0.19 -9.25 3.65
C LYS A 69 -1.04 -8.56 4.23
N LYS A 70 -0.87 -7.33 4.75
CA LYS A 70 -1.96 -6.51 5.31
C LYS A 70 -3.07 -6.27 4.28
N TYR A 71 -2.70 -6.04 3.02
CA TYR A 71 -3.69 -5.90 1.94
C TYR A 71 -4.47 -7.19 1.70
N ARG A 72 -3.79 -8.34 1.64
CA ARG A 72 -4.45 -9.65 1.44
C ARG A 72 -5.37 -10.02 2.60
N GLU A 73 -4.98 -9.75 3.85
CA GLU A 73 -5.81 -9.93 5.04
C GLU A 73 -7.08 -9.05 4.99
N LYS A 74 -6.91 -7.77 4.61
CA LYS A 74 -8.05 -6.86 4.41
C LYS A 74 -8.97 -7.35 3.29
N LEU A 75 -8.42 -7.88 2.20
CA LEU A 75 -9.21 -8.41 1.10
C LEU A 75 -10.01 -9.64 1.53
N ALA A 76 -9.41 -10.55 2.29
CA ALA A 76 -10.09 -11.75 2.80
C ALA A 76 -11.26 -11.44 3.74
N THR A 77 -11.15 -10.35 4.51
CA THR A 77 -12.20 -9.87 5.41
C THR A 77 -13.21 -8.93 4.75
N THR A 78 -12.95 -8.49 3.52
CA THR A 78 -13.89 -7.65 2.77
C THR A 78 -14.97 -8.51 2.16
N THR A 79 -16.19 -8.45 2.70
CA THR A 79 -17.35 -9.11 2.09
C THR A 79 -17.64 -8.50 0.72
N LEU A 80 -17.42 -9.30 -0.33
CA LEU A 80 -17.66 -8.95 -1.73
C LEU A 80 -19.09 -9.17 -2.17
#